data_AF-A0A7G8EMP6-F1
#
_entry.id   AF-A0A7G8EMP6-F1
#
_cell.length_a   1.000
_cell.length_b   1.000
_cell.length_c   1.000
_cell.angle_alpha   90.00
_cell.angle_beta   90.00
_cell.angle_gamma   90.00
#
_symmetry.space_group_name_H-M   'P 1'
#
loop_
_entity.id
_entity.type
_entity.pdbx_description
1 polymer ?
#
loop_
_entity_poly.entity_id
_entity_poly.type
_entity_poly.pdbx_seq_one_letter_code
_entity_poly.pdbx_strand_id
1 'polypeptide(L)' 'MVNDLLTLPLAQRLELVQTLWDSIAAEQIGPELTEPDRQLIDQRLERFLADGDPGLDADAVLDSLEQSL' A
#
# COMPACT_ATOMS: atom_id res chain seq x y z
N MET A 1 17.01 -19.32 -3.93
CA MET A 1 15.99 -18.80 -4.87
C MET A 1 15.42 -17.47 -4.40
N VAL A 2 14.60 -17.36 -3.33
CA VAL A 2 14.14 -16.04 -2.84
C VAL A 2 15.30 -15.20 -2.26
N ASN A 3 16.28 -15.88 -1.64
CA ASN A 3 17.45 -15.23 -1.06
C ASN A 3 18.36 -14.54 -2.10
N ASP A 4 18.35 -15.02 -3.35
CA ASP A 4 19.15 -14.46 -4.44
C ASP A 4 18.57 -13.12 -4.90
N LEU A 5 17.24 -12.94 -4.81
CA LEU A 5 16.57 -11.68 -5.11
C LEU A 5 16.97 -10.57 -4.13
N LEU A 6 17.29 -10.92 -2.88
CA LEU A 6 17.76 -9.96 -1.87
C LEU A 6 19.19 -9.47 -2.14
N THR A 7 19.95 -10.17 -3.00
CA THR A 7 21.30 -9.74 -3.42
C THR A 7 21.28 -8.71 -4.53
N LEU A 8 20.13 -8.50 -5.18
CA LEU A 8 19.97 -7.48 -6.21
C LEU A 8 20.07 -6.06 -5.61
N PRO A 9 20.62 -5.09 -6.36
CA PRO A 9 20.57 -3.69 -5.97
C PRO A 9 19.14 -3.23 -5.66
N LEU A 10 18.98 -2.31 -4.71
CA LEU A 10 17.66 -1.82 -4.28
C LEU A 10 16.76 -1.40 -5.45
N ALA A 11 17.30 -0.68 -6.42
CA ALA A 11 16.54 -0.25 -7.60
C ALA A 11 15.97 -1.45 -8.39
N GLN A 12 16.76 -2.49 -8.62
CA GLN A 12 16.31 -3.70 -9.33
C GLN A 12 15.28 -4.49 -8.51
N ARG A 13 15.41 -4.49 -7.19
CA ARG A 13 14.39 -5.09 -6.32
C ARG A 13 13.07 -4.33 -6.37
N LEU A 14 13.11 -3.00 -6.38
CA LEU A 14 11.92 -2.16 -6.52
C LEU A 14 11.25 -2.35 -7.88
N GLU A 15 12.02 -2.40 -8.97
CA GLU A 15 11.50 -2.65 -10.32
C GLU A 15 10.86 -4.03 -10.44
N LEU A 16 11.48 -5.06 -9.84
CA LEU A 16 10.91 -6.41 -9.80
C LEU A 16 9.59 -6.45 -9.02
N VAL A 17 9.55 -5.80 -7.85
CA VAL A 17 8.33 -5.69 -7.04
C VAL A 17 7.24 -4.99 -7.84
N GLN A 18 7.56 -3.86 -8.49
CA GLN A 18 6.61 -3.12 -9.33
C GLN A 18 6.06 -3.99 -10.47
N THR A 19 6.94 -4.67 -11.21
CA THR A 19 6.55 -5.54 -12.33
C THR A 19 5.63 -6.68 -11.88
N LEU A 20 5.95 -7.31 -10.74
CA LEU A 20 5.10 -8.35 -10.17
C LEU A 20 3.75 -7.78 -9.72
N TRP A 21 3.75 -6.59 -9.12
CA TRP A 21 2.53 -5.92 -8.69
C TRP A 21 1.63 -5.57 -9.88
N ASP A 22 2.20 -5.06 -10.98
CA ASP A 22 1.48 -4.73 -12.21
C ASP A 22 0.89 -5.99 -12.86
N SER A 23 1.64 -7.11 -12.88
CA SER A 23 1.14 -8.40 -13.38
C SER A 23 -0.04 -8.91 -12.56
N ILE A 24 0.05 -8.85 -11.23
CA ILE A 24 -1.02 -9.28 -10.33
C ILE A 24 -2.24 -8.36 -10.49
N ALA A 25 -2.04 -7.04 -10.57
CA ALA A 25 -3.11 -6.08 -10.79
C ALA A 25 -3.82 -6.27 -12.13
N ALA A 26 -3.08 -6.67 -13.17
CA ALA A 26 -3.64 -7.00 -14.48
C ALA A 26 -4.48 -8.29 -14.48
N GLU A 27 -4.13 -9.26 -13.63
CA GLU A 27 -4.87 -10.52 -13.48
C GLU A 27 -6.01 -10.44 -12.45
N GLN A 28 -5.94 -9.52 -11.48
CA GLN A 28 -6.96 -9.35 -10.46
C GLN A 28 -8.10 -8.46 -10.94
N ILE A 29 -9.31 -9.02 -10.93
CA ILE A 29 -10.59 -8.29 -10.96
C ILE A 29 -10.83 -7.68 -9.57
N GLY A 30 -9.92 -6.81 -9.12
CA GLY A 30 -10.17 -6.00 -7.93
C GLY A 30 -11.36 -5.07 -8.17
N PRO A 31 -12.00 -4.53 -7.11
CA PRO A 31 -12.99 -3.47 -7.30
C PRO A 31 -12.34 -2.34 -8.10
N GLU A 32 -13.03 -1.90 -9.15
CA GLU A 32 -12.54 -0.82 -10.00
C GLU A 32 -12.33 0.42 -9.12
N LEU A 33 -11.12 0.98 -9.13
CA LEU A 33 -10.82 2.19 -8.37
C LEU A 33 -11.65 3.33 -8.97
N THR A 34 -12.73 3.68 -8.30
CA THR A 34 -13.62 4.74 -8.78
C THR A 34 -12.91 6.08 -8.68
N GLU A 35 -13.30 7.04 -9.51
CA GLU A 35 -12.77 8.41 -9.45
C GLU A 35 -12.87 9.05 -8.04
N PRO A 36 -13.98 8.93 -7.29
CA PRO A 36 -14.02 9.47 -5.93
C PRO A 36 -13.06 8.75 -4.97
N ASP A 37 -12.83 7.44 -5.13
CA ASP A 37 -11.85 6.71 -4.32
C ASP A 37 -10.43 7.21 -4.61
N ARG A 38 -10.11 7.45 -5.89
CA ARG A 38 -8.82 8.02 -6.30
C ARG A 38 -8.59 9.39 -5.69
N GLN A 39 -9.58 10.28 -5.76
CA GLN A 39 -9.50 11.62 -5.19
C GLN A 39 -9.30 11.59 -3.67
N LEU A 40 -9.95 10.64 -2.98
CA LEU A 40 -9.76 10.46 -1.55
C LEU A 40 -8.33 10.00 -1.23
N ILE A 41 -7.78 9.06 -2.01
CA ILE A 41 -6.39 8.59 -1.84
C ILE A 41 -5.41 9.76 -2.05
N ASP A 42 -5.56 10.52 -3.14
CA ASP A 42 -4.69 11.65 -3.46
C ASP A 42 -4.73 12.72 -2.35
N GLN A 43 -5.93 13.05 -1.85
CA GLN A 43 -6.08 14.00 -0.75
C GLN A 43 -5.42 13.51 0.54
N ARG A 44 -5.56 12.23 0.88
CA ARG A 44 -4.91 11.64 2.07
C ARG A 44 -3.40 11.63 1.94
N LEU A 45 -2.89 11.36 0.74
CA LEU A 45 -1.46 11.39 0.45
C LEU A 45 -0.90 12.81 0.56
N GLU A 46 -1.58 13.80 -0.01
CA GLU A 46 -1.15 15.21 0.08
C GLU A 46 -1.14 15.69 1.54
N ARG A 47 -2.14 15.31 2.33
CA ARG A 47 -2.18 15.60 3.76
C ARG A 47 -0.99 14.98 4.50
N PHE A 48 -0.72 13.69 4.27
CA PHE A 48 0.42 13.00 4.88
C PHE A 48 1.76 13.64 4.49
N LEU A 49 1.92 14.06 3.23
CA LEU A 49 3.14 14.75 2.79
C LEU A 49 3.32 16.12 3.47
N ALA A 50 2.23 16.76 3.89
CA ALA A 50 2.25 18.05 4.56
C ALA A 50 2.48 17.95 6.08
N ASP A 51 1.81 17.03 6.77
CA ASP A 51 1.87 16.90 8.23
C ASP A 51 2.85 15.80 8.72
N GLY A 52 3.16 14.83 7.86
CA GLY A 52 3.98 13.66 8.19
C GLY A 52 3.34 12.70 9.18
N ASP A 53 2.03 12.81 9.42
CA ASP A 53 1.31 12.02 10.41
C ASP A 53 0.91 10.66 9.82
N PRO A 54 1.58 9.56 10.21
CA PRO A 54 1.25 8.23 9.68
C PRO A 54 -0.13 7.73 10.15
N GLY A 55 -0.81 8.46 11.03
CA GLY A 55 -2.02 8.03 11.68
C GLY A 55 -1.74 6.99 12.78
N LEU A 56 -2.79 6.29 13.17
CA LEU A 56 -2.71 5.22 14.16
C LEU A 56 -2.39 3.89 13.49
N ASP A 57 -1.66 3.05 14.23
CA ASP A 57 -1.42 1.67 13.83
C ASP A 57 -2.74 0.92 13.65
N ALA A 58 -2.86 0.21 12.53
CA ALA A 58 -4.11 -0.43 12.15
C ALA A 58 -4.51 -1.53 13.15
N ASP A 59 -3.56 -2.32 13.62
CA ASP A 59 -3.82 -3.39 14.58
C ASP A 59 -4.29 -2.78 15.91
N ALA A 60 -3.63 -1.72 16.38
CA ALA A 60 -4.03 -1.01 17.59
C ALA A 60 -5.45 -0.43 17.52
N VAL A 61 -5.86 0.10 16.36
CA VAL A 61 -7.23 0.62 16.16
C VAL A 61 -8.25 -0.51 16.13
N LEU A 62 -7.97 -1.60 15.41
CA LEU A 62 -8.87 -2.75 15.32
C LEU A 62 -9.06 -3.41 16.69
N ASP A 63 -7.98 -3.62 17.43
CA ASP A 63 -8.02 -4.16 18.80
C ASP A 63 -8.89 -3.29 19.72
N SER A 64 -8.83 -1.96 19.57
CA SER A 64 -9.63 -1.04 20.39
C SER A 64 -11.13 -1.09 20.08
N LEU A 65 -11.49 -1.36 18.82
CA LEU A 65 -12.88 -1.50 18.37
C LEU A 65 -13.48 -2.82 18.85
N GLU A 66 -12.70 -3.91 18.81
CA GLU A 66 -13.11 -5.22 19.31
C GLU A 66 -13.33 -5.22 20.84
N GLN A 67 -12.50 -4.49 21.59
CA GLN A 67 -12.67 -4.34 23.05
C GLN A 67 -13.87 -3.47 23.45
N SER A 68 -14.41 -2.70 22.50
CA SER A 68 -15.55 -1.80 22.73
C SER A 68 -16.90 -2.42 22.35
N LEU A 69 -16.91 -3.68 21.86
CA LEU A 69 -18.10 -4.48 21.50
C LEU A 69 -18.47 -5.47 22.62
#